data_AF-A0A452ZL62-F1
#
_entry.id   AF-A0A452ZL62-F1
#
_cell.length_a   1.000
_cell.length_b   1.000
_cell.length_c   1.000
_cell.angle_alpha   90.00
_cell.angle_beta   90.00
_cell.angle_gamma   90.00
#
_symmetry.space_group_name_H-M   'P 1'
#
loop_
_entity.id
_entity.type
_entity.pdbx_description
1 polymer ?
#
loop_
_entity_poly.entity_id
_entity_poly.type
_entity_poly.pdbx_seq_one_letter_code
_entity_poly.pdbx_strand_id
1 'polypeptide(L)'
;DVDCIQGLTLWRESESIVNDELFRGYRQQRESGREKANEFAAGYNFLNTNKDSLDISIWFNSTYSNNTAFTPIALLRVPRLVNMASNAYIKFLRGSGVEMLLEYVKDMPKVGTKLKFDLSSLLGALFFTWIVELLFPVSMRHTTLFKFTKMDKMMSWYNTFFRLY
;
A
#
# COMPACT_ATOMS: atom_id res chain seq x y z
N ASP A 1 16.27 2.05 7.11
CA ASP A 1 16.35 1.63 8.51
C ASP A 1 15.00 1.54 9.16
N VAL A 2 14.86 0.60 10.08
CA VAL A 2 13.74 0.50 11.00
C VAL A 2 14.30 0.91 12.36
N ASP A 3 13.85 2.04 12.89
CA ASP A 3 14.28 2.45 14.23
C ASP A 3 13.69 1.48 15.27
N CYS A 4 14.57 0.90 16.08
CA CYS A 4 14.16 0.08 17.20
C CYS A 4 13.58 0.97 18.31
N ILE A 5 12.32 0.74 18.64
CA ILE A 5 11.66 1.41 19.77
C ILE A 5 11.84 0.54 21.01
N GLN A 6 12.25 1.15 22.12
CA GLN A 6 12.39 0.45 23.39
C GLN A 6 11.00 0.10 23.96
N GLY A 7 10.79 -1.18 24.26
CA GLY A 7 9.62 -1.64 25.01
C GLY A 7 9.77 -1.37 26.50
N LEU A 8 8.71 -0.87 27.14
CA LEU A 8 8.67 -0.63 28.59
C LEU A 8 7.67 -1.60 29.22
N THR A 9 8.10 -2.33 30.26
CA THR A 9 7.22 -3.20 31.06
C THR A 9 6.61 -2.37 32.20
N LEU A 10 5.54 -1.64 31.91
CA LEU A 10 4.84 -0.81 32.87
C LEU A 10 3.54 -1.49 33.31
N TRP A 11 3.40 -1.78 34.60
CA TRP A 11 2.14 -2.25 35.17
C TRP A 11 1.17 -1.09 35.38
N ARG A 12 -0.11 -1.31 35.09
CA ARG A 12 -1.22 -0.37 35.30
C ARG A 12 -2.39 -1.09 35.94
N GLU A 13 -3.06 -0.43 36.87
CA GLU A 13 -4.15 -1.03 37.64
C GLU A 13 -5.46 -1.13 36.85
N SER A 14 -5.66 -0.26 35.85
CA SER A 14 -6.88 -0.22 35.05
C SER A 14 -6.61 0.08 33.58
N GLU A 15 -7.52 -0.42 32.73
CA GLU A 15 -7.50 -0.14 31.29
C GLU A 15 -7.75 1.34 30.98
N SER A 16 -8.45 2.06 31.87
CA SER A 16 -8.72 3.49 31.71
C SER A 16 -7.44 4.33 31.78
N ILE A 17 -6.49 3.96 32.64
CA ILE A 17 -5.18 4.64 32.73
C ILE A 17 -4.36 4.38 31.47
N VAL A 18 -4.36 3.12 30.99
CA VAL A 18 -3.69 2.75 29.74
C VAL A 18 -4.26 3.54 28.57
N ASN A 19 -5.58 3.68 28.50
CA ASN A 19 -6.24 4.45 27.47
C ASN A 19 -5.92 5.95 27.57
N ASP A 20 -5.90 6.56 28.76
CA ASP A 20 -5.50 7.96 28.94
C ASP A 20 -4.04 8.20 28.49
N GLU A 21 -3.12 7.31 28.86
CA GLU A 21 -1.71 7.40 28.47
C GLU A 21 -1.51 7.24 26.96
N LEU A 22 -2.19 6.28 26.33
CA LEU A 22 -2.18 6.12 24.87
C LEU A 22 -2.84 7.30 24.15
N PHE A 23 -3.92 7.85 24.72
CA PHE A 23 -4.68 8.95 24.14
C PHE A 23 -3.87 10.26 24.13
N ARG A 24 -2.99 10.48 25.12
CA ARG A 24 -2.04 11.61 25.12
C ARG A 24 -1.11 11.64 23.91
N GLY A 25 -0.90 10.51 23.24
CA GLY A 25 -0.13 10.41 22.00
C GLY A 25 -0.88 10.86 20.74
N TYR A 26 -2.17 11.16 20.79
CA TYR A 26 -2.93 11.59 19.61
C TYR A 26 -2.51 13.00 19.15
N ARG A 27 -2.35 13.19 17.83
CA ARG A 27 -1.89 14.46 17.24
C ARG A 27 -2.79 15.64 17.60
N GLN A 28 -4.11 15.41 17.70
CA GLN A 28 -5.09 16.40 18.13
C GLN A 28 -4.80 16.96 19.54
N GLN A 29 -4.29 16.12 20.44
CA GLN A 29 -3.92 16.48 21.81
C GLN A 29 -2.57 17.22 21.88
N ARG A 30 -1.71 17.03 20.86
CA ARG A 30 -0.43 17.73 20.71
C ARG A 30 -0.63 19.15 20.15
N GLU A 31 -1.59 19.32 19.26
CA GLU A 31 -2.00 20.62 18.70
C GLU A 31 -2.65 21.53 19.77
N SER A 32 -3.17 20.98 20.88
CA SER A 32 -3.74 21.75 22.00
C SER A 32 -2.71 22.24 23.04
N GLY A 33 -1.41 22.28 22.73
CA GLY A 33 -0.41 22.98 23.55
C GLY A 33 0.26 22.17 24.68
N ARG A 34 0.17 20.83 24.69
CA ARG A 34 0.97 20.00 25.62
C ARG A 34 2.37 19.76 25.03
N GLU A 35 3.38 20.41 25.63
CA GLU A 35 4.77 20.49 25.12
C GLU A 35 5.52 19.15 24.98
N LYS A 36 5.08 18.07 25.65
CA LYS A 36 5.66 16.72 25.50
C LYS A 36 4.57 15.67 25.44
N ALA A 37 4.28 15.16 24.24
CA ALA A 37 3.52 13.95 24.07
C ALA A 37 4.45 12.75 24.33
N ASN A 38 4.21 12.02 25.43
CA ASN A 38 4.80 10.70 25.61
C ASN A 38 4.04 9.74 24.67
N GLU A 39 4.50 9.66 23.42
CA GLU A 39 3.87 8.84 22.39
C GLU A 39 4.22 7.36 22.60
N PHE A 40 3.34 6.63 23.28
CA PHE A 40 3.40 5.17 23.28
C PHE A 40 2.92 4.64 21.93
N ALA A 41 3.72 3.75 21.31
CA ALA A 41 3.36 3.17 20.01
C ALA A 41 2.18 2.19 20.12
N ALA A 42 2.18 1.34 21.16
CA ALA A 42 1.13 0.40 21.49
C ALA A 42 1.22 -0.03 22.96
N GLY A 43 0.09 -0.41 23.54
CA GLY A 43 -0.03 -1.10 24.81
C GLY A 43 -0.51 -2.54 24.60
N TYR A 44 -0.05 -3.45 25.46
CA TYR A 44 -0.40 -4.86 25.42
C TYR A 44 -1.00 -5.27 26.76
N ASN A 45 -2.15 -5.94 26.72
CA ASN A 45 -2.74 -6.59 27.87
C ASN A 45 -2.85 -8.09 27.61
N PHE A 46 -2.10 -8.86 28.39
CA PHE A 46 -2.17 -10.31 28.41
C PHE A 46 -3.31 -10.68 29.37
N LEU A 47 -4.42 -11.18 28.82
CA LEU A 47 -5.62 -11.52 29.56
C LEU A 47 -5.43 -12.89 30.24
N ASN A 48 -6.39 -13.81 30.07
CA ASN A 48 -6.30 -15.17 30.63
C ASN A 48 -5.38 -16.07 29.79
N THR A 49 -4.11 -15.68 29.66
CA THR A 49 -3.09 -16.43 28.94
C THR A 49 -2.64 -17.64 29.75
N ASN A 50 -2.72 -18.82 29.12
CA ASN A 50 -2.29 -20.10 29.68
C ASN A 50 -1.39 -20.81 28.67
N LYS A 51 -0.63 -21.82 29.13
CA LYS A 51 0.33 -22.56 28.27
C LYS A 51 -0.24 -23.01 26.92
N ASP A 52 -1.54 -23.27 26.86
CA ASP A 52 -2.26 -23.73 25.67
C ASP A 52 -3.06 -22.64 24.93
N SER A 53 -3.34 -21.48 25.56
CA SER A 53 -4.16 -20.41 25.00
C SER A 53 -3.55 -19.02 25.18
N LEU A 54 -3.44 -18.27 24.08
CA LEU A 54 -2.90 -16.91 24.07
C LEU A 54 -4.00 -15.88 23.81
N ASP A 55 -4.52 -15.29 24.89
CA ASP A 55 -5.46 -14.16 24.84
C ASP A 55 -4.74 -12.83 25.07
N ILE A 56 -4.65 -12.01 24.03
CA ILE A 56 -4.00 -10.70 24.09
C ILE A 56 -4.95 -9.64 23.55
N SER A 57 -5.07 -8.53 24.30
CA SER A 57 -5.65 -7.28 23.82
C SER A 57 -4.52 -6.30 23.47
N ILE A 58 -4.59 -5.69 22.28
CA ILE A 58 -3.60 -4.73 21.80
C ILE A 58 -4.29 -3.39 21.60
N TRP A 59 -3.82 -2.38 22.31
CA TRP A 59 -4.27 -1.00 22.13
C TRP A 59 -3.19 -0.20 21.42
N PHE A 60 -3.57 0.58 20.42
CA PHE A 60 -2.61 1.37 19.67
C PHE A 60 -3.27 2.68 19.24
N ASN A 61 -2.42 3.66 18.95
CA ASN A 61 -2.86 4.95 18.47
C ASN A 61 -3.12 4.89 16.95
N SER A 62 -4.35 5.21 16.53
CA SER A 62 -4.75 5.19 15.12
C SER A 62 -4.61 6.54 14.42
N THR A 63 -4.05 7.57 15.05
CA THR A 63 -3.95 8.92 14.46
C THR A 63 -3.25 8.93 13.11
N TYR A 64 -2.31 8.01 12.89
CA TYR A 64 -1.56 7.91 11.64
C TYR A 64 -2.32 7.17 10.53
N SER A 65 -3.48 6.56 10.79
CA SER A 65 -4.37 6.01 9.77
C SER A 65 -5.02 7.15 8.98
N ASN A 66 -4.24 7.73 8.07
CA ASN A 66 -4.74 8.76 7.17
C ASN A 66 -5.43 8.08 5.99
N ASN A 67 -6.76 8.13 5.97
CA ASN A 67 -7.60 7.55 4.93
C ASN A 67 -7.85 8.56 3.80
N THR A 68 -6.82 9.31 3.39
CA THR A 68 -6.92 10.26 2.28
C THR A 68 -6.43 9.62 1.00
N ALA A 69 -7.28 9.64 -0.04
CA ALA A 69 -7.05 8.97 -1.33
C ALA A 69 -5.73 9.35 -2.05
N PHE A 70 -5.05 10.42 -1.61
CA PHE A 70 -3.84 10.97 -2.22
C PHE A 70 -2.55 10.65 -1.45
N THR A 71 -2.62 10.01 -0.28
CA THR A 71 -1.44 9.56 0.47
C THR A 71 -1.48 8.04 0.61
N PRO A 72 -0.33 7.35 0.67
CA PRO A 72 -0.37 5.92 0.92
C PRO A 72 -1.06 5.75 2.27
N ILE A 73 -2.13 4.94 2.31
CA ILE A 73 -2.79 4.55 3.55
C ILE A 73 -1.65 4.18 4.49
N ALA A 74 -1.47 4.96 5.56
CA ALA A 74 -0.53 4.60 6.60
C ALA A 74 -1.19 3.43 7.32
N LEU A 75 -1.02 2.26 6.71
CA LEU A 75 -1.54 1.00 7.19
C LEU A 75 -0.97 0.83 8.58
N LEU A 76 -1.85 0.86 9.58
CA LEU A 76 -1.52 0.46 10.93
C LEU A 76 -1.09 -1.00 10.83
N ARG A 77 0.21 -1.24 10.96
CA ARG A 77 0.82 -2.57 10.80
C ARG A 77 0.58 -3.41 12.06
N VAL A 78 -0.68 -3.53 12.47
CA VAL A 78 -1.14 -4.30 13.62
C VAL A 78 -0.59 -5.74 13.61
N PRO A 79 -0.47 -6.43 12.45
CA PRO A 79 0.16 -7.75 12.40
C PRO A 79 1.58 -7.81 12.99
N ARG A 80 2.35 -6.72 12.92
CA ARG A 80 3.69 -6.66 13.54
C ARG A 80 3.62 -6.64 15.06
N LEU A 81 2.62 -5.96 15.62
CA LEU A 81 2.39 -5.92 17.07
C LEU A 81 1.98 -7.31 17.57
N VAL A 82 1.09 -7.98 16.84
CA VAL A 82 0.68 -9.36 17.12
C VAL A 82 1.89 -10.30 17.05
N ASN A 83 2.69 -10.22 15.98
CA ASN A 83 3.88 -11.06 15.83
C ASN A 83 4.89 -10.84 16.96
N MET A 84 5.09 -9.59 17.41
CA MET A 84 5.96 -9.29 18.55
C MET A 84 5.45 -9.95 19.84
N ALA A 85 4.15 -9.80 20.13
CA ALA A 85 3.55 -10.34 21.35
C ALA A 85 3.53 -11.89 21.34
N SER A 86 3.18 -12.51 20.21
CA SER A 86 3.21 -13.96 20.05
C SER A 86 4.63 -14.52 20.16
N ASN A 87 5.62 -13.85 19.56
CA ASN A 87 7.01 -14.29 19.65
C ASN A 87 7.56 -14.16 21.08
N ALA A 88 7.23 -13.07 21.79
CA ALA A 88 7.58 -12.91 23.20
C ALA A 88 6.95 -14.00 24.08
N TYR A 89 5.68 -14.36 23.82
CA TYR A 89 4.98 -15.40 24.55
C TYR A 89 5.60 -16.79 24.35
N ILE A 90 5.92 -17.16 23.11
CA ILE A 90 6.55 -18.44 22.81
C ILE A 90 7.96 -18.52 23.41
N LYS A 91 8.72 -17.42 23.36
CA LYS A 91 10.03 -17.34 24.03
C LYS A 91 9.93 -17.49 25.54
N PHE A 92 8.87 -16.94 26.15
CA PHE A 92 8.59 -17.12 27.57
C PHE A 92 8.29 -18.58 27.92
N LEU A 93 7.51 -19.30 27.09
CA LEU A 93 7.14 -20.69 27.36
C LEU A 93 8.24 -21.71 27.05
N ARG A 94 8.96 -21.56 25.94
CA ARG A 94 9.88 -22.57 25.40
C ARG A 94 11.36 -22.17 25.46
N GLY A 95 11.65 -20.94 25.89
CA GLY A 95 13.00 -20.36 25.91
C GLY A 95 13.36 -19.63 24.62
N SER A 96 14.53 -18.97 24.64
CA SER A 96 15.00 -18.07 23.57
C SER A 96 15.28 -18.74 22.22
N GLY A 97 15.33 -20.08 22.16
CA GLY A 97 15.61 -20.85 20.94
C GLY A 97 14.41 -21.08 20.04
N VAL A 98 13.21 -20.63 20.43
CA VAL A 98 11.99 -20.78 19.62
C VAL A 98 11.49 -19.41 19.19
N GLU A 99 11.29 -19.25 17.88
CA GLU A 99 10.68 -18.06 17.31
C GLU A 99 9.44 -18.43 16.52
N MET A 100 8.41 -17.58 16.62
CA MET A 100 7.20 -17.71 15.82
C MET A 100 7.17 -16.58 14.79
N LEU A 101 7.00 -16.94 13.52
CA LEU A 101 6.87 -16.02 12.42
C LEU A 101 5.47 -16.14 11.81
N LEU A 102 4.65 -15.09 11.93
CA LEU A 102 3.31 -15.04 11.34
C LEU A 102 3.37 -14.69 9.85
N GLU A 103 3.77 -15.62 8.99
CA GLU A 103 3.79 -15.37 7.53
C GLU A 103 2.37 -15.27 6.95
N TYR A 104 2.24 -14.61 5.79
CA TYR A 104 1.01 -14.50 4.99
C TYR A 104 -0.17 -13.76 5.62
N VAL A 105 0.01 -13.09 6.75
CA VAL A 105 -0.99 -12.12 7.24
C VAL A 105 -0.99 -10.92 6.29
N LYS A 106 -2.17 -10.49 5.82
CA LYS A 106 -2.33 -9.23 5.09
C LYS A 106 -1.62 -8.13 5.88
N ASP A 107 -0.74 -7.36 5.24
CA ASP A 107 0.13 -6.33 5.85
C ASP A 107 1.41 -6.80 6.60
N MET A 108 1.81 -8.07 6.47
CA MET A 108 3.13 -8.61 6.90
C MET A 108 4.26 -8.26 5.88
N PRO A 109 5.54 -8.23 6.30
CA PRO A 109 6.33 -7.00 6.28
C PRO A 109 6.70 -6.52 4.87
N LYS A 110 6.02 -5.50 4.33
CA LYS A 110 6.67 -4.59 3.38
C LYS A 110 7.49 -3.58 4.17
N VAL A 111 8.76 -3.33 3.80
CA VAL A 111 9.53 -2.18 4.31
C VAL A 111 8.72 -0.90 4.13
N GLY A 112 8.97 0.15 4.91
CA GLY A 112 8.30 1.43 4.73
C GLY A 112 8.51 1.92 3.30
N THR A 113 7.54 1.70 2.42
CA THR A 113 7.64 2.12 1.03
C THR A 113 7.35 3.60 1.02
N LYS A 114 8.41 4.40 0.89
CA LYS A 114 8.26 5.78 0.42
C LYS A 114 7.46 5.69 -0.89
N LEU A 115 6.40 6.48 -1.01
CA LEU A 115 5.61 6.51 -2.23
C LEU A 115 6.52 7.03 -3.34
N LYS A 116 7.09 6.10 -4.11
CA LYS A 116 7.87 6.41 -5.29
C LYS A 116 6.85 6.63 -6.39
N PHE A 117 6.45 7.89 -6.59
CA PHE A 117 5.83 8.27 -7.84
C PHE A 117 6.88 8.08 -8.93
N ASP A 118 6.84 6.91 -9.58
CA ASP A 118 7.72 6.65 -10.69
C ASP A 118 7.14 7.35 -11.92
N LEU A 119 7.50 8.63 -12.08
CA LEU A 119 7.11 9.44 -13.23
C LEU A 119 7.48 8.73 -14.54
N SER A 120 8.51 7.89 -14.55
CA SER A 120 8.88 7.08 -15.72
C SER A 120 7.78 6.10 -16.12
N SER A 121 7.09 5.48 -15.16
CA SER A 121 5.98 4.56 -15.44
C SER A 121 4.74 5.30 -15.97
N LEU A 122 4.49 6.51 -15.48
CA LEU A 122 3.36 7.33 -15.91
C LEU A 122 3.59 7.95 -17.31
N LEU A 123 4.80 8.48 -17.52
CA LEU A 123 5.24 8.98 -18.83
C LEU A 123 5.26 7.86 -19.86
N GLY A 124 5.68 6.64 -19.51
CA GLY A 124 5.68 5.50 -20.42
C GLY A 124 4.29 5.19 -21.00
N ALA A 125 3.24 5.20 -20.16
CA ALA A 125 1.87 4.99 -20.61
C ALA A 125 1.35 6.14 -21.50
N LEU A 126 1.67 7.38 -21.14
CA LEU A 126 1.32 8.57 -21.93
C LEU A 126 2.03 8.60 -23.29
N PHE A 127 3.33 8.34 -23.34
CA PHE A 127 4.10 8.23 -24.58
C PHE A 127 3.58 7.10 -25.46
N PHE A 128 3.27 5.94 -24.88
CA PHE A 128 2.70 4.83 -25.64
C PHE A 128 1.37 5.23 -26.29
N THR A 129 0.48 5.86 -25.52
CA THR A 129 -0.82 6.32 -26.01
C THR A 129 -0.66 7.34 -27.14
N TRP A 130 0.26 8.29 -26.96
CA TRP A 130 0.57 9.32 -27.96
C TRP A 130 1.15 8.74 -29.25
N ILE A 131 2.06 7.75 -29.16
CA ILE A 131 2.62 7.06 -30.33
C ILE A 131 1.52 6.31 -31.10
N VAL A 132 0.63 5.61 -30.40
CA VAL A 132 -0.48 4.88 -31.03
C VAL A 132 -1.45 5.85 -31.72
N GLU A 133 -1.74 6.99 -31.09
CA GLU A 133 -2.62 8.03 -31.65
C GLU A 133 -2.01 8.69 -32.90
N LEU A 134 -0.69 8.85 -32.97
CA LEU A 134 0.01 9.32 -34.18
C LEU A 134 0.05 8.29 -35.31
N LEU A 135 0.11 6.99 -34.98
CA LEU A 135 0.14 5.92 -35.98
C LEU A 135 -1.25 5.71 -36.65
N PHE A 136 -2.33 5.95 -35.90
CA PHE A 136 -3.70 5.78 -36.38
C PHE A 136 -4.03 6.57 -37.66
N PRO A 137 -3.79 7.89 -37.77
CA PRO A 137 -4.11 8.65 -38.97
C PRO A 137 -3.21 8.32 -40.17
N VAL A 138 -2.01 7.77 -39.97
CA VAL A 138 -1.13 7.33 -41.06
C VAL A 138 -1.65 6.04 -41.68
N SER A 139 -1.98 5.05 -40.83
CA SER A 139 -2.54 3.78 -41.29
C SER A 139 -3.91 3.96 -41.95
N MET A 140 -4.76 4.84 -41.41
CA MET A 140 -6.05 5.18 -42.00
C MET A 140 -5.90 5.87 -43.36
N ARG A 141 -5.01 6.87 -43.49
CA ARG A 141 -4.74 7.56 -44.77
C ARG A 141 -4.16 6.62 -45.81
N HIS A 142 -3.22 5.76 -45.45
CA HIS A 142 -2.65 4.78 -46.37
C HIS A 142 -3.73 3.83 -46.92
N THR A 143 -4.64 3.38 -46.05
CA THR A 143 -5.72 2.46 -46.45
C THR A 143 -6.73 3.13 -47.39
N THR A 144 -7.11 4.39 -47.13
CA THR A 144 -8.02 5.13 -48.01
C THR A 144 -7.37 5.43 -49.35
N LEU A 145 -6.12 5.91 -49.36
CA LEU A 145 -5.35 6.15 -50.59
C LEU A 145 -5.19 4.88 -51.42
N PHE A 146 -4.88 3.75 -50.79
CA PHE A 146 -4.81 2.46 -51.48
C PHE A 146 -6.15 2.08 -52.11
N LYS A 147 -7.28 2.28 -51.41
CA LYS A 147 -8.61 2.04 -51.97
C LYS A 147 -8.91 2.96 -53.16
N PHE A 148 -8.62 4.25 -53.05
CA PHE A 148 -8.83 5.21 -54.14
C PHE A 148 -8.00 4.87 -55.37
N THR A 149 -6.70 4.62 -55.20
CA THR A 149 -5.81 4.23 -56.31
C THR A 149 -6.23 2.91 -56.96
N LYS A 150 -6.77 1.96 -56.19
CA LYS A 150 -7.34 0.72 -56.75
C LYS A 150 -8.59 0.99 -57.61
N MET A 151 -9.51 1.82 -57.13
CA MET A 151 -10.72 2.19 -57.87
C MET A 151 -10.40 2.96 -59.15
N ASP A 152 -9.46 3.91 -59.09
CA ASP A 152 -9.03 4.69 -60.24
C ASP A 152 -8.41 3.81 -61.34
N LYS A 153 -7.51 2.88 -60.95
CA LYS A 153 -6.98 1.88 -61.87
C LYS A 153 -8.07 1.02 -62.51
N MET A 154 -9.07 0.57 -61.74
CA MET A 154 -10.20 -0.21 -62.28
C MET A 154 -11.02 0.59 -63.29
N MET A 155 -11.29 1.87 -63.02
CA MET A 155 -12.03 2.75 -63.91
C MET A 155 -11.26 3.04 -65.21
N SER A 156 -9.94 3.23 -65.11
CA SER A 156 -9.04 3.38 -66.25
C SER A 156 -9.02 2.12 -67.15
N TRP A 157 -8.90 0.92 -66.56
CA TRP A 157 -8.95 -0.34 -67.30
C TRP A 157 -10.30 -0.56 -67.99
N TYR A 158 -11.42 -0.29 -67.30
CA TYR A 158 -12.76 -0.40 -67.86
C TYR A 158 -12.95 0.53 -69.06
N ASN A 159 -12.56 1.79 -68.95
CA ASN A 159 -12.67 2.76 -70.05
C ASN A 159 -11.79 2.37 -71.26
N THR A 160 -10.60 1.81 -71.00
CA THR A 160 -9.72 1.29 -72.05
C THR A 160 -10.32 0.05 -72.74
N PHE A 161 -10.92 -0.86 -71.97
CA PHE A 161 -11.59 -2.05 -72.51
C PHE A 161 -12.79 -1.67 -73.40
N PHE A 162 -13.61 -0.72 -72.97
CA PHE A 162 -14.74 -0.19 -73.75
C PHE A 162 -14.34 0.63 -74.99
N ARG A 163 -13.09 1.11 -75.06
CA ARG A 163 -12.56 1.78 -76.27
C ARG A 163 -11.99 0.82 -77.30
N LEU A 164 -11.68 -0.42 -76.91
CA LEU A 164 -11.07 -1.45 -77.75
C LEU A 164 -12.09 -2.45 -78.31
N TYR A 165 -13.34 -2.40 -77.85
CA TYR A 165 -14.51 -3.15 -78.34
C TYR A 165 -15.56 -2.18 -78.85
#